data_AF-A0A7G7L6G3-F1
#
_entry.id   AF-A0A7G7L6G3-F1
#
_cell.length_a   1.000
_cell.length_b   1.000
_cell.length_c   1.000
_cell.angle_alpha   90.00
_cell.angle_beta   90.00
_cell.angle_gamma   90.00
#
_symmetry.space_group_name_H-M   'P 1'
#
loop_
_entity.id
_entity.type
_entity.pdbx_description
1 polymer ?
#
loop_
_entity_poly.entity_id
_entity_poly.type
_entity_poly.pdbx_seq_one_letter_code
_entity_poly.pdbx_strand_id
1 'polypeptide(L)'
;MSKRVLTGAGVWVLAVLGGYLLDPILGTAVLVFGGILLVVSFLGSTGRSTTFEERELARARKRAAAREANAGKRAKDKLRYEAEQARKAKRAAKRSAKTG
;
A
#
# COMPACT_ATOMS: atom_id res chain seq x y z
N MET A 1 -0.79 -1.26 -26.55
CA MET A 1 -2.13 -0.66 -26.79
C MET A 1 -2.87 -1.55 -27.78
N SER A 2 -4.10 -1.98 -27.49
CA SER A 2 -4.81 -2.86 -28.44
C SER A 2 -5.25 -2.06 -29.66
N LYS A 3 -5.40 -2.72 -30.83
CA LYS A 3 -5.90 -2.07 -32.05
C LYS A 3 -7.23 -1.33 -31.80
N ARG A 4 -8.08 -1.88 -30.93
CA ARG A 4 -9.38 -1.30 -30.53
C ARG A 4 -9.25 0.03 -29.78
N VAL A 5 -8.23 0.17 -28.92
CA VAL A 5 -7.96 1.42 -28.19
C VAL A 5 -7.48 2.49 -29.17
N LEU A 6 -6.61 2.13 -30.10
CA LEU A 6 -6.10 3.08 -31.09
C LEU A 6 -7.22 3.55 -32.04
N THR A 7 -8.07 2.64 -32.51
CA THR A 7 -9.24 3.00 -33.32
C THR A 7 -10.23 3.86 -32.55
N GLY A 8 -10.48 3.53 -31.28
CA GLY A 8 -11.37 4.33 -30.42
C GLY A 8 -10.85 5.74 -30.19
N ALA A 9 -9.55 5.90 -29.91
CA ALA A 9 -8.91 7.20 -29.76
C ALA A 9 -8.98 8.02 -31.07
N GLY A 10 -8.74 7.39 -32.22
CA GLY A 10 -8.85 8.05 -33.53
C GLY A 10 -10.28 8.54 -33.82
N VAL A 11 -11.29 7.69 -33.59
CA VAL A 11 -12.70 8.06 -33.76
C VAL A 11 -13.09 9.20 -32.82
N TRP A 12 -12.63 9.18 -31.58
CA TRP A 12 -12.89 10.26 -30.62
C TRP A 12 -12.29 11.59 -31.06
N VAL A 13 -11.04 11.61 -31.52
CA VAL A 13 -10.41 12.84 -32.04
C VAL A 13 -11.18 13.39 -33.23
N LEU A 14 -11.61 12.53 -34.16
CA LEU A 14 -12.43 12.94 -35.30
C LEU A 14 -13.79 13.51 -34.85
N ALA A 15 -14.42 12.94 -33.83
CA ALA A 15 -15.67 13.45 -33.27
C ALA A 15 -15.50 14.82 -32.61
N VAL A 16 -14.38 15.06 -31.91
CA VAL A 16 -14.05 16.38 -31.34
C VAL A 16 -13.89 17.41 -32.45
N LEU A 17 -13.08 17.11 -33.47
CA LEU A 17 -12.86 18.01 -34.60
C LEU A 17 -14.16 18.30 -35.35
N GLY A 18 -14.94 17.26 -35.65
CA GLY A 18 -16.26 17.42 -36.28
C GLY A 18 -17.22 18.27 -35.45
N GLY A 19 -17.19 18.12 -34.12
CA GLY A 19 -17.94 18.97 -33.19
C GLY A 19 -17.54 20.44 -33.30
N TYR A 20 -16.24 20.75 -33.28
CA TYR A 20 -15.76 22.13 -33.41
C TYR A 20 -16.04 22.76 -34.79
N LEU A 21 -16.12 21.96 -35.84
CA LEU A 21 -16.54 22.44 -37.16
C LEU A 21 -18.02 22.87 -37.19
N LEU A 22 -18.86 22.26 -36.35
CA LEU A 22 -20.29 22.55 -36.27
C LEU A 22 -20.60 23.66 -35.26
N ASP A 23 -20.09 23.52 -34.04
CA ASP A 23 -20.31 24.45 -32.93
C ASP A 23 -19.20 24.28 -31.88
N PRO A 24 -18.52 25.35 -31.44
CA PRO A 24 -17.51 25.29 -30.38
C PRO A 24 -18.00 24.63 -29.07
N ILE A 25 -19.27 24.82 -28.71
CA ILE A 25 -19.89 24.22 -27.52
C ILE A 25 -19.98 22.70 -27.68
N LEU A 26 -20.38 22.22 -28.86
CA LEU A 26 -20.45 20.78 -29.14
C LEU A 26 -19.06 20.14 -29.13
N GLY A 27 -18.09 20.77 -29.78
CA GLY A 27 -16.69 20.31 -29.76
C GLY A 27 -16.14 20.21 -28.34
N THR A 28 -16.42 21.23 -27.50
CA THR A 28 -16.02 21.25 -26.09
C THR A 28 -16.71 20.14 -25.28
N ALA A 29 -18.01 19.93 -25.47
CA ALA A 29 -18.75 18.88 -24.77
C ALA A 29 -18.17 17.50 -25.07
N VAL A 30 -17.96 17.17 -26.35
CA VAL A 30 -17.39 15.87 -26.77
C VAL A 30 -15.97 15.67 -26.24
N LEU A 31 -15.16 16.73 -26.26
CA LEU A 31 -13.80 16.70 -25.72
C LEU A 31 -13.80 16.40 -24.22
N VAL A 32 -14.61 17.13 -23.45
CA VAL A 32 -14.65 16.99 -21.98
C VAL A 32 -15.19 15.62 -21.57
N PHE A 33 -16.36 15.23 -22.07
CA PHE A 33 -16.96 13.95 -21.69
C PHE A 33 -16.11 12.76 -22.14
N GLY A 34 -15.56 12.79 -23.36
CA GLY A 34 -14.67 11.73 -23.83
C GLY A 34 -13.35 11.69 -23.05
N GLY A 35 -12.79 12.84 -22.68
CA GLY A 35 -11.61 12.93 -21.83
C GLY A 35 -11.84 12.34 -20.43
N ILE A 36 -12.97 12.66 -19.80
CA ILE A 36 -13.37 12.09 -18.51
C ILE A 36 -13.49 10.58 -18.61
N LEU A 37 -14.18 10.06 -19.63
CA LEU A 37 -14.33 8.62 -19.83
C LEU A 37 -12.98 7.92 -20.03
N LEU A 38 -12.05 8.54 -20.77
CA LEU A 38 -10.69 8.04 -20.95
C LEU A 38 -9.94 7.94 -19.63
N VAL A 39 -9.97 9.01 -18.81
CA VAL A 39 -9.28 9.04 -17.51
C VAL A 39 -9.87 8.00 -16.57
N VAL A 40 -11.20 7.91 -16.46
CA VAL A 40 -11.88 6.92 -15.60
C VAL A 40 -11.58 5.50 -16.06
N SER A 41 -11.62 5.24 -17.37
CA SER A 41 -11.31 3.91 -17.92
C SER A 41 -9.85 3.54 -17.70
N PHE A 42 -8.93 4.48 -17.89
CA PHE A 42 -7.52 4.30 -17.60
C PHE A 42 -7.31 3.96 -16.13
N LEU A 43 -7.87 4.75 -15.21
CA LEU A 43 -7.74 4.52 -13.78
C LEU A 43 -8.33 3.16 -13.37
N GLY A 44 -9.48 2.79 -13.92
CA GLY A 44 -10.08 1.47 -13.73
C GLY A 44 -9.19 0.33 -14.21
N SER A 45 -8.46 0.52 -15.32
CA SER A 45 -7.52 -0.49 -15.84
C SER A 45 -6.22 -0.61 -15.04
N THR A 46 -5.82 0.44 -14.32
CA THR A 46 -4.59 0.42 -13.50
C THR A 46 -4.77 -0.35 -12.18
N GLY A 47 -6.00 -0.62 -11.76
CA GLY A 47 -6.30 -1.29 -10.51
C GLY A 47 -6.45 -2.80 -10.64
N ARG A 48 -5.47 -3.58 -10.16
CA ARG A 48 -5.75 -4.95 -9.70
C ARG A 48 -6.56 -4.84 -8.42
N SER A 49 -7.86 -5.03 -8.48
CA SER A 49 -8.67 -5.22 -7.27
C SER A 49 -8.33 -6.59 -6.67
N THR A 50 -7.55 -6.63 -5.60
CA THR A 50 -7.35 -7.87 -4.84
C THR A 50 -8.67 -8.28 -4.19
N THR A 51 -9.02 -9.56 -4.24
CA THR A 51 -10.22 -10.06 -3.54
C THR A 51 -10.07 -9.92 -2.03
N PHE A 52 -11.17 -9.98 -1.28
CA PHE A 52 -11.11 -9.98 0.19
C PHE A 52 -10.22 -11.12 0.71
N GLU A 53 -10.39 -12.31 0.14
CA GLU A 53 -9.60 -13.50 0.48
C GLU A 53 -8.11 -13.32 0.22
N GLU A 54 -7.73 -12.75 -0.93
CA GLU A 54 -6.33 -12.45 -1.23
C GLU A 54 -5.72 -11.46 -0.23
N ARG A 55 -6.49 -10.45 0.19
CA ARG A 55 -6.05 -9.48 1.20
C ARG A 55 -5.88 -10.12 2.57
N GLU A 56 -6.80 -10.96 3.00
CA GLU A 56 -6.71 -11.65 4.29
C GLU A 56 -5.58 -12.69 4.28
N LEU A 57 -5.39 -13.44 3.20
CA LEU A 57 -4.23 -14.32 3.05
C LEU A 57 -2.92 -13.55 3.12
N ALA A 58 -2.82 -12.39 2.46
CA ALA A 58 -1.63 -11.55 2.55
C ALA A 58 -1.37 -11.04 3.98
N ARG A 59 -2.43 -10.65 4.72
CA ARG A 59 -2.33 -10.24 6.13
C ARG A 59 -1.92 -11.41 7.02
N ALA A 60 -2.49 -12.59 6.81
CA ALA A 60 -2.15 -13.81 7.54
C ALA A 60 -0.66 -14.17 7.35
N ARG A 61 -0.16 -14.14 6.11
CA ARG A 61 1.26 -14.35 5.78
C ARG A 61 2.15 -13.32 6.49
N LYS A 62 1.78 -12.03 6.47
CA LYS A 62 2.53 -10.98 7.20
C LYS A 62 2.56 -11.24 8.71
N ARG A 63 1.44 -11.64 9.32
CA ARG A 63 1.39 -11.99 10.75
C ARG A 63 2.25 -13.21 11.06
N ALA A 64 2.23 -14.24 10.20
CA ALA A 64 3.09 -15.42 10.35
C ALA A 64 4.58 -15.05 10.29
N ALA A 65 4.99 -14.31 9.26
CA ALA A 65 6.37 -13.82 9.14
C ALA A 65 6.79 -12.95 10.33
N ALA A 66 5.90 -12.09 10.83
CA ALA A 66 6.18 -11.28 12.02
C ALA A 66 6.32 -12.13 13.29
N ARG A 67 5.54 -13.21 13.43
CA ARG A 67 5.67 -14.16 14.55
C ARG A 67 7.00 -14.89 14.48
N GLU A 68 7.38 -15.39 13.31
CA GLU A 68 8.67 -16.06 13.08
C GLU A 68 9.85 -15.13 13.35
N ALA A 69 9.83 -13.90 12.83
CA ALA A 69 10.87 -12.91 13.07
C ALA A 69 11.03 -12.54 14.55
N ASN A 70 9.95 -12.61 15.34
CA ASN A 70 9.97 -12.36 16.78
C ASN A 70 10.08 -13.66 17.62
N ALA A 71 10.20 -14.82 16.99
CA ALA A 71 10.39 -16.08 17.71
C ALA A 71 11.70 -16.01 18.51
N GLY A 72 11.63 -16.39 19.79
CA GLY A 72 12.77 -16.32 20.70
C GLY A 72 13.08 -14.92 21.25
N LYS A 73 12.39 -13.85 20.83
CA LYS A 73 12.56 -12.51 21.42
C LYS A 73 12.20 -12.52 22.92
N ARG A 74 11.12 -13.21 23.30
CA ARG A 74 10.76 -13.45 24.71
C ARG A 74 11.85 -14.19 25.50
N ALA A 75 12.51 -15.18 24.90
CA ALA A 75 13.58 -15.92 25.58
C ALA A 75 14.80 -15.01 25.81
N LYS A 76 15.18 -14.21 24.80
CA LYS A 76 16.24 -13.20 24.94
C LYS A 76 15.91 -12.15 25.98
N ASP A 77 14.66 -11.68 26.04
CA ASP A 77 14.22 -10.72 27.06
C ASP A 77 14.26 -11.31 28.47
N LYS A 78 13.86 -12.58 28.63
CA LYS A 78 13.98 -13.28 29.92
C LYS A 78 15.45 -13.36 30.38
N LEU A 79 16.36 -13.75 29.48
CA LEU A 79 17.79 -13.81 29.78
C LEU A 79 18.37 -12.43 30.17
N ARG A 80 17.96 -11.37 29.47
CA ARG A 80 18.36 -9.98 29.80
C ARG A 80 17.85 -9.57 31.17
N TYR A 81 16.57 -9.85 31.45
CA TYR A 81 15.95 -9.55 32.74
C TYR A 81 16.66 -10.25 33.89
N GLU A 82 16.94 -11.54 33.76
CA GLU A 82 17.66 -12.32 34.77
C GLU A 82 19.09 -11.78 35.01
N ALA A 83 19.80 -11.42 33.93
CA ALA A 83 21.13 -10.82 34.04
C ALA A 83 21.11 -9.45 34.74
N GLU A 84 20.09 -8.63 34.48
CA GLU A 84 19.90 -7.35 35.18
C GLU A 84 19.56 -7.53 36.65
N GLN A 85 18.69 -8.49 36.99
CA GLN A 85 18.36 -8.80 38.38
C GLN A 85 19.60 -9.27 39.16
N ALA A 86 20.43 -10.12 38.56
CA ALA A 86 21.71 -10.52 39.15
C ALA A 86 22.66 -9.34 39.37
N ARG A 87 22.72 -8.39 38.43
CA ARG A 87 23.52 -7.16 38.57
C ARG A 87 22.99 -6.26 39.68
N LYS A 88 21.66 -6.10 39.79
CA LYS A 88 21.02 -5.31 40.85
C LYS A 88 21.28 -5.93 42.23
N ALA A 89 21.16 -7.26 42.36
CA ALA A 89 21.47 -7.97 43.59
C ALA A 89 22.93 -7.76 44.03
N LYS A 90 23.90 -7.89 43.11
CA LYS A 90 25.31 -7.61 43.39
C LYS A 90 25.56 -6.16 43.83
N ARG A 91 24.91 -5.19 43.19
CA ARG A 91 25.02 -3.77 43.57
C ARG A 91 24.41 -3.50 44.94
N ALA A 92 23.27 -4.10 45.26
CA ALA A 92 22.62 -3.97 46.56
C ALA A 92 23.50 -4.54 47.68
N ALA A 93 24.06 -5.74 47.49
CA ALA A 93 25.00 -6.35 48.44
C ALA A 93 26.28 -5.52 48.64
N LYS A 94 26.83 -4.96 47.56
CA LYS A 94 28.00 -4.07 47.65
C LYS A 94 27.67 -2.76 48.38
N ARG A 95 26.44 -2.24 48.20
CA ARG A 95 25.99 -1.02 48.89
C ARG A 95 25.82 -1.27 50.39
N SER A 96 25.17 -2.36 50.77
CA SER A 96 24.99 -2.71 52.19
C SER A 96 26.33 -2.92 52.91
N ALA A 97 27.30 -3.56 52.26
CA ALA A 97 28.64 -3.78 52.82
C ALA A 97 29.52 -2.52 52.93
N LYS A 98 29.12 -1.38 52.32
CA LYS A 98 29.85 -0.11 52.40
C LYS A 98 29.28 0.83 53.49
N THR A 99 28.04 0.58 53.93
CA THR A 99 27.32 1.42 54.90
C THR A 99 27.19 0.78 56.29
N GLY A 100 27.63 -0.45 56.49
CA GLY A 100 27.78 -1.09 57.80
C GLY A 100 29.25 -1.23 58.14
#